data_AF-A0A848LID3-F1
#
_entry.id   AF-A0A848LID3-F1
#
_cell.length_a   1.000
_cell.length_b   1.000
_cell.length_c   1.000
_cell.angle_alpha   90.00
_cell.angle_beta   90.00
_cell.angle_gamma   90.00
#
_symmetry.space_group_name_H-M   'P 1'
#
loop_
_entity.id
_entity.type
_entity.pdbx_description
1 polymer ?
#
loop_
_entity_poly.entity_id
_entity_poly.type
_entity_poly.pdbx_seq_one_letter_code
_entity_poly.pdbx_strand_id
1 'polypeptide(L)'
;MTERQYELERLIREINDLHYIETYNRVEMAEAEYLAVLRKAQDHNAEVLGKIRQLLSQGVSLDFKTINNHTPLAIAVTQNNVELIQLLMEHGVDIHAPFRYDTPLHRAAEFGADRVVRFLIEQGADPRGKTPGGTSVLSAARSSRHSKNVVPLLVELLKKTKSQRPPPPKKLKDLSEENVTRYLSGSAPEGLAPWDWEFLKTFMDSIFVEEHSVTIDQFHESIQEHGNTRPQLLFACIDLIQKVSTRAPKAKTVKKVSKNISVHHGDLEVDGNLSVGALMVTGSLKVKGKAANPQGRQIFVGGDFECDTLYTEGPVVIGGDLRARLVEAVYNDYSLEVRGVLAADTLTVDKHQVKAGRFDVKERVDK
;
A
#
# COMPACT_ATOMS: atom_id res chain seq x y z
N MET A 1 -28.20 16.22 12.85
CA MET A 1 -27.58 16.21 14.20
C MET A 1 -28.23 17.30 15.03
N THR A 2 -28.40 17.09 16.34
CA THR A 2 -28.82 18.12 17.30
C THR A 2 -27.65 19.04 17.67
N GLU A 3 -27.91 20.18 18.32
CA GLU A 3 -26.86 21.10 18.79
C GLU A 3 -25.83 20.38 19.68
N ARG A 4 -26.29 19.57 20.64
CA ARG A 4 -25.41 18.77 21.50
C ARG A 4 -24.59 17.73 20.73
N GLN A 5 -25.13 17.16 19.65
CA GLN A 5 -24.37 16.24 18.80
C GLN A 5 -23.29 16.96 17.99
N TYR A 6 -23.56 18.18 17.52
CA TYR A 6 -22.54 19.02 16.88
C TYR A 6 -21.46 19.46 17.87
N GLU A 7 -21.85 19.81 19.10
CA GLU A 7 -20.89 20.13 20.16
C GLU A 7 -19.99 18.92 20.50
N LEU A 8 -20.58 17.73 20.60
CA LEU A 8 -19.81 16.50 20.82
C LEU A 8 -18.83 16.23 19.67
N GLU A 9 -19.28 16.32 18.41
CA GLU A 9 -18.39 16.16 17.25
C GLU A 9 -17.23 17.16 17.31
N ARG A 10 -17.51 18.42 17.63
CA ARG A 10 -16.51 19.49 17.75
C ARG A 10 -15.48 19.15 18.83
N LEU A 11 -15.92 18.75 20.02
CA LEU A 11 -15.03 18.37 21.12
C LEU A 11 -14.15 17.17 20.76
N ILE A 12 -14.70 16.13 20.12
CA ILE A 12 -13.91 14.97 19.67
C ILE A 12 -12.78 15.39 18.71
N ARG A 13 -13.04 16.37 17.84
CA ARG A 13 -12.04 16.90 16.90
C ARG A 13 -10.99 17.80 17.56
N GLU A 14 -11.25 18.32 18.76
CA GLU A 14 -10.28 19.12 19.53
C GLU A 14 -9.24 18.26 20.27
N ILE A 15 -9.44 16.94 20.33
CA ILE A 15 -8.47 16.04 20.96
C ILE A 15 -7.22 15.97 20.08
N ASN A 16 -6.06 16.25 20.69
CA ASN A 16 -4.76 16.12 20.05
C ASN A 16 -4.43 14.67 19.76
N ASP A 17 -3.84 14.42 18.60
CA ASP A 17 -3.23 13.14 18.26
C ASP A 17 -1.90 12.96 19.02
N LEU A 18 -1.97 12.31 20.18
CA LEU A 18 -0.80 12.04 21.00
C LEU A 18 0.19 11.11 20.28
N HIS A 19 -0.31 10.17 19.48
CA HIS A 19 0.54 9.24 18.75
C HIS A 19 1.39 9.97 17.71
N TYR A 20 0.81 10.95 17.01
CA TYR A 20 1.55 11.80 16.08
C TYR A 20 2.67 12.57 16.81
N ILE A 21 2.37 13.17 17.96
CA ILE A 21 3.36 13.92 18.75
C ILE A 21 4.50 13.00 19.19
N GLU A 22 4.18 11.82 19.73
CA GLU A 22 5.16 10.84 20.21
C GLU A 22 6.05 10.30 19.08
N THR A 23 5.48 10.15 17.88
CA THR A 23 6.17 9.53 16.73
C THR A 23 7.01 10.53 15.94
N TYR A 24 6.49 11.74 15.70
CA TYR A 24 7.09 12.67 14.74
C TYR A 24 7.79 13.86 15.40
N ASN A 25 7.25 14.42 16.48
CA ASN A 25 7.86 15.62 17.09
C ASN A 25 9.17 15.30 17.81
N ARG A 26 9.33 14.07 18.30
CA ARG A 26 10.55 13.63 19.02
C ARG A 26 11.83 13.77 18.18
N VAL A 27 11.73 13.69 16.86
CA VAL A 27 12.89 13.64 15.95
C VAL A 27 13.51 15.03 15.75
N GLU A 28 12.77 16.11 16.01
CA GLU A 28 13.15 17.47 15.60
C GLU A 28 13.46 18.43 16.75
N MET A 29 13.26 18.03 18.01
CA MET A 29 13.39 18.93 19.18
C MET A 29 14.15 18.31 20.35
N ALA A 30 14.62 19.16 21.25
CA ALA A 30 15.27 18.73 22.49
C ALA A 30 14.27 17.97 23.39
N GLU A 31 14.75 16.99 24.15
CA GLU A 31 13.89 16.11 24.96
C GLU A 31 12.98 16.88 25.93
N ALA A 32 13.50 17.92 26.59
CA ALA A 32 12.72 18.76 27.50
C ALA A 32 11.59 19.52 26.80
N GLU A 33 11.82 19.99 25.57
CA GLU A 33 10.82 20.67 24.75
C GLU A 33 9.74 19.69 24.29
N TYR A 34 10.14 18.51 23.82
CA TYR A 34 9.24 17.41 23.46
C TYR A 34 8.31 17.03 24.61
N LEU A 35 8.87 16.81 25.80
CA LEU A 35 8.08 16.46 26.99
C LEU A 35 7.12 17.58 27.39
N ALA A 36 7.50 18.85 27.22
CA ALA A 36 6.61 19.99 27.48
C ALA A 36 5.44 20.05 26.47
N VAL A 37 5.71 19.82 25.18
CA VAL A 37 4.68 19.75 24.13
C VAL A 37 3.71 18.59 24.39
N LEU A 38 4.24 17.40 24.67
CA LEU A 38 3.43 16.22 24.97
C LEU A 38 2.56 16.45 26.21
N ARG A 39 3.13 16.99 27.29
CA ARG A 39 2.39 17.26 28.52
C ARG A 39 1.24 18.24 28.29
N LYS A 40 1.50 19.33 27.55
CA LYS A 40 0.45 20.31 27.20
C LYS A 40 -0.68 19.66 26.39
N ALA A 41 -0.35 18.79 25.43
CA ALA A 41 -1.34 18.07 24.64
C ALA A 41 -2.15 17.09 25.49
N GLN A 42 -1.52 16.39 26.44
CA GLN A 42 -2.17 15.51 27.40
C GLN A 42 -3.13 16.28 28.33
N ASP A 43 -2.69 17.41 28.88
CA ASP A 43 -3.50 18.24 29.77
C ASP A 43 -4.73 18.80 29.01
N HIS A 44 -4.54 19.27 27.77
CA HIS A 44 -5.65 19.70 26.90
C HIS A 44 -6.62 18.55 26.59
N ASN A 45 -6.10 17.37 26.24
CA ASN A 45 -6.93 16.19 25.96
C ASN A 45 -7.75 15.79 27.20
N ALA A 46 -7.17 15.86 28.40
CA ALA A 46 -7.87 15.58 29.64
C ALA A 46 -9.03 16.57 29.88
N GLU A 47 -8.81 17.87 29.63
CA GLU A 47 -9.86 18.89 29.71
C GLU A 47 -11.00 18.61 28.71
N VAL A 48 -10.66 18.34 27.45
CA VAL A 48 -11.63 18.04 26.39
C VAL A 48 -12.43 16.78 26.71
N LEU A 49 -11.77 15.71 27.16
CA LEU A 49 -12.43 14.47 27.59
C LEU A 49 -13.37 14.72 28.79
N GLY A 50 -13.02 15.63 29.70
CA GLY A 50 -13.89 16.08 30.78
C GLY A 50 -15.18 16.72 30.27
N LYS A 51 -15.07 17.62 29.27
CA LYS A 51 -16.24 18.25 28.61
C LYS A 51 -17.09 17.21 27.88
N ILE A 52 -16.47 16.27 27.18
CA ILE A 52 -17.18 15.17 26.52
C ILE A 52 -17.95 14.34 27.55
N ARG A 53 -17.32 13.95 28.66
CA ARG A 53 -17.96 13.19 29.75
C ARG A 53 -19.18 13.93 30.31
N GLN A 54 -19.08 15.24 30.53
CA GLN A 54 -20.21 16.06 30.98
C GLN A 54 -21.34 16.12 29.96
N LEU A 55 -21.01 16.18 28.66
CA LEU A 55 -22.01 16.22 27.61
C LEU A 55 -22.72 14.87 27.46
N LEU A 56 -21.99 13.76 27.56
CA LEU A 56 -22.56 12.40 27.52
C LEU A 56 -23.45 12.10 28.73
N SER A 57 -23.12 12.61 29.92
CA SER A 57 -23.97 12.45 31.11
C SER A 57 -25.33 13.15 30.99
N GLN A 58 -25.48 14.08 30.04
CA GLN A 58 -26.76 14.71 29.71
C GLN A 58 -27.61 13.89 28.70
N GLY A 59 -27.22 12.65 28.41
CA GLY A 59 -27.98 11.74 27.55
C GLY A 59 -27.87 12.05 26.07
N VAL A 60 -26.74 12.60 25.62
CA VAL A 60 -26.51 12.84 24.19
C VAL A 60 -26.39 11.50 23.46
N SER A 61 -27.29 11.26 22.50
CA SER A 61 -27.26 10.03 21.70
C SER A 61 -25.98 9.94 20.86
N LEU A 62 -25.40 8.74 20.81
CA LEU A 62 -24.16 8.40 20.11
C LEU A 62 -24.40 7.70 18.76
N ASP A 63 -25.65 7.53 18.35
CA ASP A 63 -26.07 6.88 17.10
C ASP A 63 -26.03 7.78 15.86
N PHE A 64 -25.64 9.06 16.03
CA PHE A 64 -25.57 10.00 14.93
C PHE A 64 -24.36 9.76 14.02
N LYS A 65 -24.44 10.36 12.84
CA LYS A 65 -23.35 10.39 11.88
C LYS A 65 -23.07 11.83 11.46
N THR A 66 -21.80 12.15 11.30
CA THR A 66 -21.34 13.42 10.74
C THR A 66 -21.74 13.56 9.27
N ILE A 67 -21.49 14.73 8.68
CA ILE A 67 -21.68 14.97 7.24
C ILE A 67 -20.89 13.99 6.36
N ASN A 68 -19.76 13.45 6.88
CA ASN A 68 -18.93 12.45 6.21
C ASN A 68 -19.35 11.02 6.57
N ASN A 69 -20.53 10.83 7.14
CA ASN A 69 -21.11 9.54 7.52
C ASN A 69 -20.25 8.76 8.54
N HIS A 70 -19.54 9.46 9.44
CA HIS A 70 -18.78 8.86 10.54
C HIS A 70 -19.54 8.91 11.86
N THR A 71 -19.54 7.81 12.61
CA THR A 71 -20.02 7.77 14.01
C THR A 71 -18.95 8.30 14.96
N PRO A 72 -19.29 8.69 16.20
CA PRO A 72 -18.31 9.05 17.22
C PRO A 72 -17.23 7.96 17.42
N LEU A 73 -17.64 6.69 17.45
CA LEU A 73 -16.73 5.55 17.54
C LEU A 73 -15.77 5.49 16.34
N ALA A 74 -16.26 5.70 15.11
CA ALA A 74 -15.42 5.70 13.92
C ALA A 74 -14.35 6.79 13.99
N ILE A 75 -14.70 7.99 14.47
CA ILE A 75 -13.73 9.08 14.63
C ILE A 75 -12.65 8.69 15.66
N ALA A 76 -13.05 8.21 16.83
CA ALA A 76 -12.14 7.79 17.89
C ALA A 76 -11.16 6.69 17.44
N VAL A 77 -11.66 5.71 16.67
CA VAL A 77 -10.86 4.64 16.05
C VAL A 77 -9.82 5.23 15.08
N THR A 78 -10.23 6.12 14.18
CA THR A 78 -9.30 6.73 13.21
C THR A 78 -8.28 7.67 13.84
N GLN A 79 -8.56 8.20 15.04
CA GLN A 79 -7.66 9.05 15.81
C GLN A 79 -6.70 8.27 16.73
N ASN A 80 -6.70 6.93 16.66
CA ASN A 80 -5.88 6.07 17.54
C ASN A 80 -6.10 6.35 19.04
N ASN A 81 -7.32 6.72 19.43
CA ASN A 81 -7.65 7.24 20.76
C ASN A 81 -8.42 6.22 21.60
N VAL A 82 -7.69 5.42 22.38
CA VAL A 82 -8.26 4.38 23.24
C VAL A 82 -9.08 4.99 24.39
N GLU A 83 -8.65 6.11 24.94
CA GLU A 83 -9.31 6.78 26.07
C GLU A 83 -10.71 7.28 25.69
N LEU A 84 -10.87 7.86 24.49
CA LEU A 84 -12.19 8.25 23.98
C LEU A 84 -13.05 7.02 23.70
N ILE A 85 -12.49 5.95 23.14
CA ILE A 85 -13.25 4.70 22.90
C ILE A 85 -13.78 4.14 24.23
N GLN A 86 -12.95 4.09 25.28
CA GLN A 86 -13.37 3.65 26.61
C GLN A 86 -14.50 4.52 27.16
N LEU A 87 -14.39 5.86 27.04
CA LEU A 87 -15.44 6.78 27.46
C LEU A 87 -16.76 6.56 26.70
N LEU A 88 -16.70 6.28 25.40
CA LEU A 88 -17.88 5.94 24.60
C LEU A 88 -18.50 4.61 25.03
N MET A 89 -17.68 3.60 25.34
CA MET A 89 -18.15 2.30 25.86
C MET A 89 -18.84 2.43 27.22
N GLU A 90 -18.34 3.30 28.10
CA GLU A 90 -19.00 3.63 29.39
C GLU A 90 -20.43 4.16 29.19
N HIS A 91 -20.72 4.73 28.01
CA HIS A 91 -22.04 5.27 27.64
C HIS A 91 -22.79 4.37 26.65
N GLY A 92 -22.47 3.06 26.63
CA GLY A 92 -23.24 2.03 25.93
C GLY A 92 -22.92 1.85 24.45
N VAL A 93 -21.82 2.43 23.96
CA VAL A 93 -21.36 2.15 22.58
C VAL A 93 -20.77 0.74 22.51
N ASP A 94 -21.31 -0.07 21.62
CA ASP A 94 -20.71 -1.35 21.24
C ASP A 94 -19.47 -1.12 20.36
N ILE A 95 -18.31 -1.46 20.90
CA ILE A 95 -17.02 -1.33 20.22
C ILE A 95 -16.85 -2.29 19.03
N HIS A 96 -17.65 -3.35 18.95
CA HIS A 96 -17.61 -4.33 17.85
C HIS A 96 -18.68 -4.06 16.79
N ALA A 97 -19.52 -3.02 16.98
CA ALA A 97 -20.55 -2.66 16.03
C ALA A 97 -19.93 -2.38 14.65
N PRO A 98 -20.42 -3.03 13.58
CA PRO A 98 -19.87 -2.85 12.26
C PRO A 98 -20.12 -1.42 11.76
N PHE A 99 -19.13 -0.89 11.05
CA PHE A 99 -19.31 0.30 10.23
C PHE A 99 -19.97 -0.08 8.89
N ARG A 100 -20.05 0.87 7.94
CA ARG A 100 -20.80 0.67 6.69
C ARG A 100 -20.30 -0.52 5.86
N TYR A 101 -18.99 -0.76 5.83
CA TYR A 101 -18.37 -1.75 4.95
C TYR A 101 -17.34 -2.65 5.66
N ASP A 102 -17.04 -2.35 6.92
CA ASP A 102 -15.88 -2.83 7.64
C ASP A 102 -16.17 -2.86 9.15
N THR A 103 -15.25 -3.43 9.94
CA THR A 103 -15.34 -3.41 11.40
C THR A 103 -14.42 -2.35 11.99
N PRO A 104 -14.59 -1.97 13.26
CA PRO A 104 -13.66 -1.08 13.96
C PRO A 104 -12.21 -1.55 13.88
N LEU A 105 -11.96 -2.87 13.89
CA LEU A 105 -10.61 -3.42 13.74
C LEU A 105 -10.04 -3.23 12.33
N HIS A 106 -10.85 -3.42 11.28
CA HIS A 106 -10.42 -3.13 9.91
C HIS A 106 -10.09 -1.64 9.73
N ARG A 107 -10.94 -0.75 10.27
CA ARG A 107 -10.71 0.69 10.20
C ARG A 107 -9.47 1.12 10.96
N ALA A 108 -9.27 0.61 12.18
CA ALA A 108 -8.06 0.86 12.96
C ALA A 108 -6.82 0.40 12.17
N ALA A 109 -6.92 -0.78 11.54
CA ALA A 109 -5.83 -1.35 10.78
C ALA A 109 -5.48 -0.53 9.52
N GLU A 110 -6.48 -0.04 8.79
CA GLU A 110 -6.32 0.83 7.62
C GLU A 110 -5.74 2.21 7.99
N PHE A 111 -6.14 2.79 9.13
CA PHE A 111 -5.68 4.13 9.54
C PHE A 111 -4.37 4.11 10.33
N GLY A 112 -3.76 2.93 10.51
CA GLY A 112 -2.51 2.81 11.26
C GLY A 112 -2.67 3.02 12.78
N ALA A 113 -3.89 2.90 13.29
CA ALA A 113 -4.23 3.11 14.70
C ALA A 113 -3.80 1.90 15.56
N ASP A 114 -2.50 1.73 15.74
CA ASP A 114 -1.87 0.58 16.40
C ASP A 114 -2.29 0.39 17.87
N ARG A 115 -2.48 1.46 18.64
CA ARG A 115 -3.00 1.40 20.02
C ARG A 115 -4.42 0.84 20.03
N VAL A 116 -5.25 1.32 19.11
CA VAL A 116 -6.64 0.85 18.97
C VAL A 116 -6.69 -0.59 18.43
N VAL A 117 -5.80 -0.98 17.51
CA VAL A 117 -5.69 -2.38 17.04
C VAL A 117 -5.40 -3.31 18.21
N ARG A 118 -4.41 -2.99 19.06
CA ARG A 118 -4.12 -3.79 20.27
C ARG A 118 -5.32 -3.85 21.19
N PHE A 119 -5.90 -2.70 21.50
CA PHE A 119 -7.05 -2.61 22.39
C PHE A 119 -8.25 -3.43 21.90
N LEU A 120 -8.60 -3.34 20.61
CA LEU A 120 -9.70 -4.11 20.03
C LEU A 120 -9.46 -5.62 20.10
N ILE A 121 -8.24 -6.08 19.84
CA ILE A 121 -7.88 -7.50 19.94
C ILE A 121 -7.91 -7.96 21.41
N GLU A 122 -7.46 -7.13 22.36
CA GLU A 122 -7.59 -7.38 23.80
C GLU A 122 -9.06 -7.45 24.25
N GLN A 123 -9.95 -6.68 23.61
CA GLN A 123 -11.40 -6.74 23.79
C GLN A 123 -12.07 -7.88 23.00
N GLY A 124 -11.29 -8.81 22.43
CA GLY A 124 -11.79 -10.03 21.80
C GLY A 124 -12.12 -9.92 20.30
N ALA A 125 -11.75 -8.83 19.63
CA ALA A 125 -11.90 -8.75 18.18
C ALA A 125 -10.97 -9.76 17.48
N ASP A 126 -11.50 -10.50 16.50
CA ASP A 126 -10.73 -11.50 15.75
C ASP A 126 -9.81 -10.82 14.70
N PRO A 127 -8.48 -10.91 14.83
CA PRO A 127 -7.54 -10.36 13.84
C PRO A 127 -7.59 -11.08 12.49
N ARG A 128 -8.22 -12.27 12.40
CA ARG A 128 -8.46 -13.00 11.14
C ARG A 128 -9.81 -12.69 10.51
N GLY A 129 -10.59 -11.80 11.11
CA GLY A 129 -11.88 -11.37 10.59
C GLY A 129 -11.77 -10.83 9.17
N LYS A 130 -12.80 -11.09 8.36
CA LYS A 130 -12.92 -10.58 6.99
C LYS A 130 -14.17 -9.73 6.85
N THR A 131 -14.09 -8.65 6.07
CA THR A 131 -15.28 -7.88 5.66
C THR A 131 -16.20 -8.72 4.76
N PRO A 132 -17.45 -8.29 4.50
CA PRO A 132 -18.31 -8.95 3.50
C PRO A 132 -17.67 -9.04 2.09
N GLY A 133 -16.76 -8.13 1.77
CA GLY A 133 -15.98 -8.15 0.52
C GLY A 133 -14.78 -9.10 0.52
N GLY A 134 -14.50 -9.78 1.64
CA GLY A 134 -13.40 -10.73 1.78
C GLY A 134 -12.05 -10.11 2.16
N THR A 135 -11.98 -8.81 2.42
CA THR A 135 -10.77 -8.12 2.89
C THR A 135 -10.48 -8.53 4.34
N SER A 136 -9.30 -9.06 4.65
CA SER A 136 -8.86 -9.30 6.03
C SER A 136 -8.35 -8.02 6.69
N VAL A 137 -8.27 -8.02 8.03
CA VAL A 137 -7.68 -6.92 8.81
C VAL A 137 -6.24 -6.63 8.34
N LEU A 138 -5.43 -7.68 8.15
CA LEU A 138 -4.04 -7.53 7.67
C LEU A 138 -3.98 -7.00 6.24
N SER A 139 -4.89 -7.43 5.35
CA SER A 139 -4.96 -6.89 3.98
C SER A 139 -5.36 -5.41 3.95
N ALA A 140 -6.26 -4.97 4.85
CA ALA A 140 -6.62 -3.56 5.00
C ALA A 140 -5.42 -2.73 5.45
N ALA A 141 -4.65 -3.20 6.44
CA ALA A 141 -3.40 -2.54 6.84
C ALA A 141 -2.37 -2.47 5.70
N ARG A 142 -2.14 -3.58 5.00
CA ARG A 142 -1.11 -3.66 3.95
C ARG A 142 -1.39 -2.78 2.73
N SER A 143 -2.67 -2.48 2.49
CA SER A 143 -3.09 -1.59 1.39
C SER A 143 -3.03 -0.11 1.76
N SER A 144 -2.71 0.22 3.02
CA SER A 144 -2.64 1.59 3.52
C SER A 144 -1.21 2.03 3.81
N ARG A 145 -0.88 3.24 3.35
CA ARG A 145 0.38 3.92 3.66
C ARG A 145 0.54 4.33 5.12
N HIS A 146 -0.57 4.42 5.86
CA HIS A 146 -0.57 4.85 7.26
C HIS A 146 -0.24 3.71 8.23
N SER A 147 -0.26 2.46 7.77
CA SER A 147 -0.27 1.27 8.61
C SER A 147 1.09 0.61 8.80
N LYS A 148 2.18 1.38 8.65
CA LYS A 148 3.57 0.90 8.74
C LYS A 148 3.85 0.09 10.02
N ASN A 149 3.29 0.51 11.15
CA ASN A 149 3.47 -0.15 12.45
C ASN A 149 2.43 -1.24 12.73
N VAL A 150 1.28 -1.19 12.06
CA VAL A 150 0.18 -2.16 12.24
C VAL A 150 0.47 -3.48 11.53
N VAL A 151 1.01 -3.44 10.31
CA VAL A 151 1.36 -4.66 9.56
C VAL A 151 2.27 -5.59 10.37
N PRO A 152 3.43 -5.16 10.91
CA PRO A 152 4.29 -6.05 11.70
C PRO A 152 3.60 -6.53 12.99
N LEU A 153 2.81 -5.67 13.65
CA LEU A 153 2.02 -6.04 14.82
C LEU A 153 1.05 -7.20 14.52
N LEU A 154 0.23 -7.06 13.48
CA LEU A 154 -0.73 -8.09 13.09
C LEU A 154 -0.02 -9.38 12.67
N VAL A 155 1.09 -9.29 11.93
CA VAL A 155 1.89 -10.46 11.55
C VAL A 155 2.41 -11.19 12.80
N GLU A 156 2.93 -10.48 13.79
CA GLU A 156 3.42 -11.08 15.04
C GLU A 156 2.30 -11.84 15.78
N LEU A 157 1.12 -11.24 15.87
CA LEU A 157 -0.06 -11.84 16.49
C LEU A 157 -0.54 -13.07 15.72
N LEU A 158 -0.63 -12.97 14.40
CA LEU A 158 -1.13 -14.03 13.52
C LEU A 158 -0.14 -15.19 13.36
N LYS A 159 1.18 -14.94 13.48
CA LYS A 159 2.20 -16.00 13.47
C LYS A 159 1.97 -17.01 14.60
N LYS A 160 1.57 -16.53 15.80
CA LYS A 160 1.27 -17.37 16.98
C LYS A 160 0.07 -18.31 16.73
N THR A 161 -0.83 -17.92 15.84
CA THR A 161 -2.05 -18.68 15.48
C THR A 161 -2.03 -19.14 14.03
N LYS A 162 -0.87 -19.22 13.37
CA LYS A 162 -0.76 -19.61 11.95
C LYS A 162 -1.38 -20.98 11.67
N SER A 163 -1.28 -21.91 12.62
CA SER A 163 -1.89 -23.24 12.54
C SER A 163 -3.42 -23.23 12.54
N GLN A 164 -4.06 -22.15 12.99
CA GLN A 164 -5.51 -22.00 13.04
C GLN A 164 -6.11 -21.50 11.71
N ARG A 165 -5.28 -21.27 10.69
CA ARG A 165 -5.77 -20.86 9.36
C ARG A 165 -6.69 -21.93 8.76
N PRO A 166 -7.68 -21.55 7.93
CA PRO A 166 -8.47 -22.50 7.18
C PRO A 166 -7.59 -23.48 6.38
N PRO A 167 -8.07 -24.70 6.10
CA PRO A 167 -7.32 -25.65 5.28
C PRO A 167 -7.00 -25.05 3.91
N PRO A 168 -5.90 -25.49 3.26
CA PRO A 168 -5.52 -24.98 1.95
C PRO A 168 -6.66 -25.19 0.95
N PRO A 169 -6.90 -24.22 0.04
CA PRO A 169 -7.89 -24.39 -1.00
C PRO A 169 -7.50 -25.57 -1.90
N LYS A 170 -8.51 -26.29 -2.44
CA LYS A 170 -8.28 -27.45 -3.33
C LYS A 170 -7.39 -27.11 -4.53
N LYS A 171 -7.50 -25.87 -5.03
CA LYS A 171 -6.67 -25.33 -6.10
C LYS A 171 -5.90 -24.13 -5.56
N LEU A 172 -4.58 -24.26 -5.50
CA LEU A 172 -3.69 -23.14 -5.20
C LEU A 172 -3.72 -22.13 -6.36
N LYS A 173 -3.54 -20.86 -6.03
CA LYS A 173 -3.41 -19.75 -6.98
C LYS A 173 -2.00 -19.73 -7.60
N ASP A 174 -1.71 -18.65 -8.33
CA ASP A 174 -0.47 -18.47 -9.09
C ASP A 174 0.79 -18.66 -8.22
N LEU A 175 0.86 -18.03 -7.04
CA LEU A 175 2.02 -18.09 -6.14
C LEU A 175 1.67 -18.85 -4.86
N SER A 176 2.20 -20.07 -4.69
CA SER A 176 1.99 -20.89 -3.48
C SER A 176 3.02 -20.58 -2.40
N GLU A 177 2.62 -20.75 -1.13
CA GLU A 177 3.52 -20.62 0.02
C GLU A 177 4.76 -21.51 -0.14
N GLU A 178 4.56 -22.79 -0.49
CA GLU A 178 5.65 -23.75 -0.66
C GLU A 178 6.68 -23.29 -1.71
N ASN A 179 6.24 -22.93 -2.92
CA ASN A 179 7.15 -22.55 -3.99
C ASN A 179 7.89 -21.25 -3.68
N VAL A 180 7.17 -20.28 -3.11
CA VAL A 180 7.73 -18.97 -2.75
C VAL A 180 8.73 -19.12 -1.61
N THR A 181 8.37 -19.82 -0.52
CA THR A 181 9.30 -20.06 0.60
C THR A 181 10.56 -20.79 0.12
N ARG A 182 10.42 -21.79 -0.76
CA ARG A 182 11.57 -22.47 -1.35
C ARG A 182 12.49 -21.52 -2.11
N TYR A 183 11.93 -20.67 -2.98
CA TYR A 183 12.71 -19.68 -3.73
C TYR A 183 13.39 -18.66 -2.81
N LEU A 184 12.66 -18.13 -1.84
CA LEU A 184 13.17 -17.12 -0.90
C LEU A 184 14.19 -17.67 0.11
N SER A 185 14.25 -18.99 0.30
CA SER A 185 15.30 -19.64 1.10
C SER A 185 16.67 -19.66 0.40
N GLY A 186 16.70 -19.39 -0.91
CA GLY A 186 17.93 -19.27 -1.69
C GLY A 186 18.64 -17.93 -1.54
N SER A 187 19.67 -17.75 -2.38
CA SER A 187 20.41 -16.48 -2.50
C SER A 187 19.56 -15.41 -3.18
N ALA A 188 19.75 -14.16 -2.76
CA ALA A 188 19.14 -13.01 -3.42
C ALA A 188 19.56 -12.92 -4.91
N PRO A 189 18.68 -12.44 -5.80
CA PRO A 189 19.05 -12.10 -7.16
C PRO A 189 20.24 -11.15 -7.22
N GLU A 190 21.06 -11.27 -8.26
CA GLU A 190 22.22 -10.42 -8.46
C GLU A 190 21.83 -8.93 -8.54
N GLY A 191 22.58 -8.09 -7.83
CA GLY A 191 22.35 -6.65 -7.73
C GLY A 191 21.22 -6.23 -6.78
N LEU A 192 20.52 -7.18 -6.14
CA LEU A 192 19.51 -6.86 -5.13
C LEU A 192 20.16 -6.62 -3.77
N ALA A 193 19.82 -5.50 -3.12
CA ALA A 193 20.35 -5.20 -1.80
C ALA A 193 19.82 -6.18 -0.73
N PRO A 194 20.61 -6.52 0.31
CA PRO A 194 20.18 -7.47 1.35
C PRO A 194 18.89 -7.08 2.06
N TRP A 195 18.67 -5.78 2.31
CA TRP A 195 17.44 -5.28 2.95
C TRP A 195 16.21 -5.38 2.03
N ASP A 196 16.38 -5.29 0.71
CA ASP A 196 15.28 -5.50 -0.25
C ASP A 196 14.88 -6.99 -0.29
N TRP A 197 15.87 -7.88 -0.24
CA TRP A 197 15.62 -9.31 -0.15
C TRP A 197 14.91 -9.70 1.15
N GLU A 198 15.38 -9.21 2.28
CA GLU A 198 14.75 -9.46 3.58
C GLU A 198 13.34 -8.84 3.68
N PHE A 199 13.15 -7.68 3.07
CA PHE A 199 11.82 -7.08 2.92
C PHE A 199 10.88 -8.00 2.14
N LEU A 200 11.32 -8.54 1.00
CA LEU A 200 10.49 -9.43 0.19
C LEU A 200 10.11 -10.71 0.97
N LYS A 201 11.03 -11.26 1.77
CA LYS A 201 10.75 -12.38 2.69
C LYS A 201 9.68 -12.03 3.71
N THR A 202 9.88 -10.95 4.44
CA THR A 202 8.94 -10.49 5.48
C THR A 202 7.57 -10.19 4.87
N PHE A 203 7.55 -9.61 3.68
CA PHE A 203 6.33 -9.30 2.95
C PHE A 203 5.58 -10.57 2.53
N MET A 204 6.25 -11.55 1.92
CA MET A 204 5.60 -12.82 1.54
C MET A 204 5.14 -13.61 2.77
N ASP A 205 5.94 -13.63 3.83
CA ASP A 205 5.54 -14.21 5.12
C ASP A 205 4.27 -13.56 5.67
N SER A 206 4.12 -12.25 5.52
CA SER A 206 2.91 -11.54 5.93
C SER A 206 1.67 -11.98 5.14
N ILE A 207 1.82 -12.34 3.86
CA ILE A 207 0.70 -12.89 3.07
C ILE A 207 0.38 -14.30 3.56
N PHE A 208 1.40 -15.14 3.74
CA PHE A 208 1.21 -16.55 4.05
C PHE A 208 0.86 -16.86 5.51
N VAL A 209 0.84 -15.85 6.38
CA VAL A 209 0.29 -16.00 7.74
C VAL A 209 -1.22 -16.18 7.73
N GLU A 210 -1.91 -15.75 6.67
CA GLU A 210 -3.36 -15.90 6.47
C GLU A 210 -3.71 -16.82 5.32
N GLU A 211 -2.95 -16.75 4.22
CA GLU A 211 -3.28 -17.42 2.98
C GLU A 211 -2.28 -18.55 2.66
N HIS A 212 -2.66 -19.49 1.80
CA HIS A 212 -1.76 -20.55 1.32
C HIS A 212 -1.21 -20.25 -0.08
N SER A 213 -1.85 -19.32 -0.79
CA SER A 213 -1.45 -18.87 -2.11
C SER A 213 -2.07 -17.52 -2.46
N VAL A 214 -1.47 -16.80 -3.39
CA VAL A 214 -1.94 -15.48 -3.85
C VAL A 214 -1.91 -15.44 -5.38
N THR A 215 -2.80 -14.64 -5.99
CA THR A 215 -2.73 -14.39 -7.44
C THR A 215 -1.63 -13.37 -7.73
N ILE A 216 -1.10 -13.38 -8.96
CA ILE A 216 -0.12 -12.38 -9.39
C ILE A 216 -0.71 -10.96 -9.29
N ASP A 217 -1.98 -10.78 -9.61
CA ASP A 217 -2.67 -9.49 -9.55
C ASP A 217 -2.74 -8.96 -8.11
N GLN A 218 -3.17 -9.80 -7.16
CA GLN A 218 -3.19 -9.46 -5.73
C GLN A 218 -1.78 -9.17 -5.19
N PHE A 219 -0.77 -9.94 -5.62
CA PHE A 219 0.61 -9.69 -5.23
C PHE A 219 1.10 -8.33 -5.76
N HIS A 220 0.82 -8.02 -7.03
CA HIS A 220 1.18 -6.75 -7.66
C HIS A 220 0.54 -5.55 -6.98
N GLU A 221 -0.78 -5.55 -6.77
CA GLU A 221 -1.52 -4.48 -6.07
C GLU A 221 -0.88 -4.12 -4.73
N SER A 222 -0.34 -5.13 -4.06
CA SER A 222 0.25 -4.98 -2.73
C SER A 222 1.68 -4.44 -2.71
N ILE A 223 2.38 -4.49 -3.85
CA ILE A 223 3.74 -3.96 -4.00
C ILE A 223 3.77 -2.63 -4.77
N GLN A 224 2.66 -2.22 -5.40
CA GLN A 224 2.59 -0.99 -6.22
C GLN A 224 3.09 0.25 -5.48
N GLU A 225 2.69 0.46 -4.22
CA GLU A 225 3.14 1.61 -3.42
C GLU A 225 4.66 1.57 -3.11
N HIS A 226 5.25 0.38 -3.05
CA HIS A 226 6.70 0.21 -2.82
C HIS A 226 7.51 0.34 -4.11
N GLY A 227 6.90 0.02 -5.26
CA GLY A 227 7.55 0.03 -6.56
C GLY A 227 8.05 1.40 -7.00
N ASN A 228 7.38 2.47 -6.54
CA ASN A 228 7.74 3.85 -6.89
C ASN A 228 9.11 4.29 -6.36
N THR A 229 9.58 3.70 -5.26
CA THR A 229 10.82 4.11 -4.59
C THR A 229 11.89 3.02 -4.58
N ARG A 230 11.55 1.78 -4.97
CA ARG A 230 12.44 0.61 -4.93
C ARG A 230 12.39 -0.23 -6.22
N PRO A 231 12.94 0.25 -7.35
CA PRO A 231 12.98 -0.49 -8.62
C PRO A 231 13.61 -1.88 -8.53
N GLN A 232 14.66 -2.06 -7.71
CA GLN A 232 15.29 -3.37 -7.52
C GLN A 232 14.35 -4.39 -6.85
N LEU A 233 13.50 -3.94 -5.93
CA LEU A 233 12.46 -4.79 -5.33
C LEU A 233 11.45 -5.25 -6.39
N LEU A 234 11.07 -4.40 -7.34
CA LEU A 234 10.17 -4.79 -8.43
C LEU A 234 10.80 -5.87 -9.32
N PHE A 235 12.09 -5.74 -9.65
CA PHE A 235 12.79 -6.79 -10.39
C PHE A 235 12.80 -8.11 -9.64
N ALA A 236 13.03 -8.08 -8.31
CA ALA A 236 12.94 -9.27 -7.47
C ALA A 236 11.53 -9.89 -7.48
N CYS A 237 10.47 -9.06 -7.46
CA CYS A 237 9.08 -9.51 -7.57
C CYS A 237 8.80 -10.16 -8.93
N ILE A 238 9.29 -9.59 -10.03
CA ILE A 238 9.15 -10.17 -11.37
C ILE A 238 9.91 -11.50 -11.48
N ASP A 239 11.16 -11.56 -10.99
CA ASP A 239 11.97 -12.79 -10.98
C ASP A 239 11.30 -13.90 -10.14
N LEU A 240 10.74 -13.54 -8.98
CA LEU A 240 9.93 -14.44 -8.16
C LEU A 240 8.76 -14.99 -8.97
N ILE A 241 7.95 -14.12 -9.59
CA ILE A 241 6.79 -14.54 -10.40
C ILE A 241 7.23 -15.49 -11.51
N GLN A 242 8.26 -15.13 -12.28
CA GLN A 242 8.76 -15.94 -13.39
C GLN A 242 9.25 -17.33 -12.96
N LYS A 243 9.88 -17.45 -11.78
CA LYS A 243 10.49 -18.70 -11.31
C LYS A 243 9.53 -19.61 -10.55
N VAL A 244 8.54 -19.06 -9.85
CA VAL A 244 7.74 -19.83 -8.87
C VAL A 244 6.26 -19.93 -9.22
N SER A 245 5.78 -19.12 -10.16
CA SER A 245 4.37 -19.11 -10.56
C SER A 245 3.95 -20.46 -11.13
N THR A 246 2.83 -20.97 -10.65
CA THR A 246 2.15 -22.15 -11.22
C THR A 246 1.44 -21.83 -12.53
N ARG A 247 1.15 -20.54 -12.79
CA ARG A 247 0.62 -20.05 -14.06
C ARG A 247 1.78 -19.84 -15.01
N ALA A 248 1.83 -20.62 -16.09
CA ALA A 248 2.83 -20.46 -17.14
C ALA A 248 2.74 -19.06 -17.80
N PRO A 249 3.87 -18.45 -18.20
CA PRO A 249 3.87 -17.21 -18.96
C PRO A 249 3.23 -17.43 -20.33
N LYS A 250 2.44 -16.45 -20.79
CA LYS A 250 1.74 -16.52 -22.07
C LYS A 250 2.04 -15.30 -22.92
N ALA A 251 2.62 -15.52 -24.10
CA ALA A 251 2.70 -14.49 -25.13
C ALA A 251 1.28 -14.13 -25.63
N LYS A 252 1.00 -12.83 -25.76
CA LYS A 252 -0.33 -12.34 -26.20
C LYS A 252 -0.21 -11.08 -27.03
N THR A 253 -0.94 -11.02 -28.14
CA THR A 253 -1.15 -9.79 -28.91
C THR A 253 -2.55 -9.24 -28.65
N VAL A 254 -2.66 -7.94 -28.39
CA VAL A 254 -3.93 -7.24 -28.15
C VAL A 254 -4.00 -5.94 -28.95
N LYS A 255 -5.19 -5.53 -29.39
CA LYS A 255 -5.37 -4.21 -30.02
C LYS A 255 -5.35 -3.06 -28.99
N LYS A 256 -5.72 -3.36 -27.75
CA LYS A 256 -5.79 -2.40 -26.65
C LYS A 256 -5.67 -3.14 -25.32
N VAL A 257 -4.94 -2.54 -24.39
CA VAL A 257 -4.93 -2.98 -22.99
C VAL A 257 -6.14 -2.36 -22.29
N SER A 258 -6.94 -3.18 -21.61
CA SER A 258 -8.06 -2.69 -20.81
C SER A 258 -7.54 -1.76 -19.72
N LYS A 259 -8.28 -0.68 -19.41
CA LYS A 259 -7.92 0.25 -18.33
C LYS A 259 -7.82 -0.45 -16.96
N ASN A 260 -8.43 -1.63 -16.82
CA ASN A 260 -8.48 -2.40 -15.57
C ASN A 260 -7.45 -3.54 -15.51
N ILE A 261 -6.67 -3.79 -16.58
CA ILE A 261 -5.60 -4.80 -16.53
C ILE A 261 -4.38 -4.15 -15.87
N SER A 262 -4.00 -4.66 -14.71
CA SER A 262 -2.81 -4.23 -13.96
C SER A 262 -1.59 -5.13 -14.23
N VAL A 263 -1.78 -6.40 -14.62
CA VAL A 263 -0.68 -7.35 -14.85
C VAL A 263 -0.89 -8.26 -16.06
N HIS A 264 0.19 -8.52 -16.81
CA HIS A 264 0.31 -9.59 -17.80
C HIS A 264 1.56 -10.45 -17.51
N HIS A 265 1.36 -11.77 -17.39
CA HIS A 265 2.46 -12.71 -17.14
C HIS A 265 2.92 -13.37 -18.45
N GLY A 266 4.13 -13.02 -18.90
CA GLY A 266 4.70 -13.37 -20.20
C GLY A 266 4.88 -12.13 -21.10
N ASP A 267 5.09 -12.36 -22.40
CA ASP A 267 5.29 -11.29 -23.36
C ASP A 267 3.97 -10.68 -23.83
N LEU A 268 3.94 -9.36 -24.03
CA LEU A 268 2.77 -8.63 -24.47
C LEU A 268 3.09 -7.80 -25.71
N GLU A 269 2.33 -8.01 -26.78
CA GLU A 269 2.32 -7.14 -27.95
C GLU A 269 1.01 -6.33 -27.99
N VAL A 270 1.12 -5.02 -28.21
CA VAL A 270 0.00 -4.10 -28.40
C VAL A 270 0.02 -3.60 -29.84
N ASP A 271 -0.96 -4.04 -30.63
CA ASP A 271 -1.16 -3.63 -32.02
C ASP A 271 -1.93 -2.30 -32.07
N GLY A 272 -1.26 -1.23 -31.64
CA GLY A 272 -1.81 0.12 -31.54
C GLY A 272 -1.15 0.92 -30.41
N ASN A 273 -1.74 2.07 -30.08
CA ASN A 273 -1.24 2.93 -28.99
C ASN A 273 -1.56 2.32 -27.62
N LEU A 274 -0.59 2.41 -26.71
CA LEU A 274 -0.71 2.06 -25.30
C LEU A 274 -0.89 3.33 -24.46
N SER A 275 -2.04 3.43 -23.78
CA SER A 275 -2.25 4.43 -22.73
C SER A 275 -2.99 3.75 -21.57
N VAL A 276 -2.27 3.51 -20.48
CA VAL A 276 -2.72 2.64 -19.37
C VAL A 276 -2.82 3.37 -18.03
N GLY A 277 -3.52 2.74 -17.09
CA GLY A 277 -3.64 3.13 -15.67
C GLY A 277 -2.40 2.73 -14.86
N ALA A 278 -2.09 1.44 -14.85
CA ALA A 278 -0.84 0.86 -14.40
C ALA A 278 -0.67 -0.46 -15.15
N LEU A 279 0.56 -0.86 -15.46
CA LEU A 279 0.80 -2.11 -16.17
C LEU A 279 2.12 -2.74 -15.74
N MET A 280 2.05 -3.99 -15.29
CA MET A 280 3.22 -4.87 -15.16
C MET A 280 3.19 -5.94 -16.23
N VAL A 281 4.26 -6.05 -17.01
CA VAL A 281 4.50 -7.14 -17.95
C VAL A 281 5.71 -7.91 -17.45
N THR A 282 5.53 -9.18 -17.08
CA THR A 282 6.68 -9.95 -16.55
C THR A 282 7.67 -10.34 -17.64
N GLY A 283 7.29 -10.37 -18.92
CA GLY A 283 8.19 -10.60 -20.06
C GLY A 283 8.53 -9.29 -20.77
N SER A 284 8.70 -9.37 -22.10
CA SER A 284 8.92 -8.20 -22.96
C SER A 284 7.59 -7.54 -23.38
N LEU A 285 7.63 -6.22 -23.56
CA LEU A 285 6.51 -5.41 -24.03
C LEU A 285 6.84 -4.80 -25.40
N LYS A 286 6.00 -5.07 -26.40
CA LYS A 286 6.09 -4.43 -27.72
C LYS A 286 4.82 -3.63 -28.00
N VAL A 287 4.96 -2.36 -28.33
CA VAL A 287 3.85 -1.48 -28.69
C VAL A 287 4.06 -1.00 -30.12
N LYS A 288 3.20 -1.43 -31.05
CA LYS A 288 3.20 -0.95 -32.45
C LYS A 288 2.51 0.40 -32.55
N GLY A 289 3.09 1.39 -31.87
CA GLY A 289 2.53 2.72 -31.73
C GLY A 289 3.13 3.48 -30.56
N LYS A 290 2.42 4.54 -30.14
CA LYS A 290 2.81 5.39 -29.02
C LYS A 290 2.50 4.72 -27.69
N ALA A 291 3.42 4.77 -26.74
CA ALA A 291 3.20 4.37 -25.36
C ALA A 291 3.20 5.59 -24.44
N ALA A 292 2.25 5.64 -23.51
CA ALA A 292 2.18 6.71 -22.52
C ALA A 292 1.61 6.27 -21.16
N ASN A 293 2.17 6.82 -20.08
CA ASN A 293 1.71 6.70 -18.69
C ASN A 293 1.59 8.10 -18.03
N PRO A 294 0.51 8.84 -18.33
CA PRO A 294 0.30 10.17 -17.74
C PRO A 294 -0.13 10.07 -16.27
N GLN A 295 -0.06 11.15 -15.50
CA GLN A 295 -0.58 11.29 -14.13
C GLN A 295 0.11 10.37 -13.10
N GLY A 296 1.43 10.22 -13.15
CA GLY A 296 2.20 9.45 -12.15
C GLY A 296 1.97 7.93 -12.21
N ARG A 297 1.47 7.43 -13.33
CA ARG A 297 1.08 6.02 -13.54
C ARG A 297 2.28 5.12 -13.83
N GLN A 298 2.19 3.85 -13.43
CA GLN A 298 3.32 2.93 -13.45
C GLN A 298 3.34 2.05 -14.71
N ILE A 299 4.53 1.86 -15.32
CA ILE A 299 4.79 0.80 -16.30
C ILE A 299 6.01 0.00 -15.86
N PHE A 300 5.83 -1.30 -15.63
CA PHE A 300 6.91 -2.23 -15.29
C PHE A 300 7.04 -3.30 -16.37
N VAL A 301 8.25 -3.50 -16.88
CA VAL A 301 8.55 -4.49 -17.92
C VAL A 301 9.74 -5.34 -17.46
N GLY A 302 9.55 -6.65 -17.38
CA GLY A 302 10.59 -7.58 -16.93
C GLY A 302 11.70 -7.79 -17.97
N GLY A 303 11.34 -7.77 -19.25
CA GLY A 303 12.25 -7.90 -20.39
C GLY A 303 12.45 -6.57 -21.13
N ASP A 304 12.49 -6.66 -22.45
CA ASP A 304 12.68 -5.52 -23.34
C ASP A 304 11.38 -4.75 -23.55
N PHE A 305 11.48 -3.43 -23.75
CA PHE A 305 10.37 -2.56 -24.13
C PHE A 305 10.66 -1.88 -25.47
N GLU A 306 9.86 -2.21 -26.49
CA GLU A 306 9.90 -1.57 -27.81
C GLU A 306 8.61 -0.76 -28.07
N CYS A 307 8.74 0.48 -28.51
CA CYS A 307 7.60 1.30 -28.96
C CYS A 307 8.02 2.34 -30.02
N ASP A 308 7.07 3.01 -30.68
CA ASP A 308 7.41 4.13 -31.58
C ASP A 308 7.92 5.34 -30.80
N THR A 309 7.15 5.75 -29.79
CA THR A 309 7.46 6.87 -28.89
C THR A 309 7.01 6.53 -27.48
N LEU A 310 7.79 6.91 -26.48
CA LEU A 310 7.43 6.80 -25.06
C LEU A 310 7.26 8.20 -24.46
N TYR A 311 6.08 8.47 -23.89
CA TYR A 311 5.83 9.65 -23.06
C TYR A 311 5.54 9.23 -21.62
N THR A 312 6.33 9.67 -20.66
CA THR A 312 6.17 9.31 -19.25
C THR A 312 6.10 10.52 -18.32
N GLU A 313 5.08 10.52 -17.45
CA GLU A 313 4.97 11.40 -16.29
C GLU A 313 5.07 10.61 -14.97
N GLY A 314 5.26 9.29 -15.06
CA GLY A 314 5.24 8.38 -13.93
C GLY A 314 6.44 7.43 -13.93
N PRO A 315 6.49 6.49 -12.98
CA PRO A 315 7.61 5.57 -12.87
C PRO A 315 7.54 4.51 -13.98
N VAL A 316 8.67 4.32 -14.65
CA VAL A 316 8.85 3.29 -15.68
C VAL A 316 10.09 2.49 -15.36
N VAL A 317 9.94 1.17 -15.18
CA VAL A 317 11.04 0.27 -14.81
C VAL A 317 11.14 -0.85 -15.84
N ILE A 318 12.30 -0.99 -16.46
CA ILE A 318 12.54 -1.90 -17.58
C ILE A 318 13.75 -2.79 -17.27
N GLY A 319 13.54 -4.10 -17.30
CA GLY A 319 14.56 -5.10 -16.95
C GLY A 319 15.56 -5.39 -18.07
N GLY A 320 15.17 -5.18 -19.32
CA GLY A 320 16.01 -5.30 -20.51
C GLY A 320 16.32 -3.95 -21.16
N ASP A 321 16.28 -3.91 -22.49
CA ASP A 321 16.49 -2.72 -23.30
C ASP A 321 15.20 -1.90 -23.47
N LEU A 322 15.34 -0.58 -23.59
CA LEU A 322 14.29 0.31 -24.10
C LEU A 322 14.67 0.75 -25.52
N ARG A 323 13.78 0.53 -26.49
CA ARG A 323 13.93 0.98 -27.88
C ARG A 323 12.74 1.81 -28.30
N ALA A 324 12.98 3.08 -28.61
CA ALA A 324 11.97 3.99 -29.15
C ALA A 324 12.60 5.02 -30.09
N ARG A 325 11.84 5.65 -30.98
CA ARG A 325 12.36 6.79 -31.75
C ARG A 325 12.48 8.05 -30.88
N LEU A 326 11.46 8.29 -30.06
CA LEU A 326 11.40 9.43 -29.14
C LEU A 326 11.06 8.94 -27.73
N VAL A 327 11.80 9.44 -26.74
CA VAL A 327 11.48 9.26 -25.32
C VAL A 327 11.35 10.65 -24.68
N GLU A 328 10.19 10.92 -24.09
CA GLU A 328 9.89 12.14 -23.35
C GLU A 328 9.58 11.77 -21.89
N ALA A 329 10.45 12.18 -20.98
CA ALA A 329 10.29 11.96 -19.54
C ALA A 329 10.10 13.31 -18.85
N VAL A 330 8.91 13.54 -18.28
CA VAL A 330 8.46 14.86 -17.83
C VAL A 330 7.96 14.78 -16.39
N TYR A 331 8.06 15.91 -15.68
CA TYR A 331 7.63 16.11 -14.28
C TYR A 331 8.48 15.38 -13.25
N ASN A 332 8.48 15.93 -12.04
CA ASN A 332 9.30 15.49 -10.91
C ASN A 332 8.54 14.52 -10.00
N ASP A 333 9.31 13.72 -9.26
CA ASP A 333 8.96 12.71 -8.24
C ASP A 333 9.11 11.23 -8.67
N TYR A 334 9.36 10.95 -9.95
CA TYR A 334 9.50 9.58 -10.48
C TYR A 334 10.75 9.37 -11.35
N SER A 335 11.02 8.11 -11.69
CA SER A 335 12.13 7.71 -12.55
C SER A 335 11.73 6.80 -13.71
N LEU A 336 12.42 7.00 -14.84
CA LEU A 336 12.58 6.02 -15.91
C LEU A 336 13.90 5.27 -15.69
N GLU A 337 13.82 4.00 -15.34
CA GLU A 337 14.99 3.14 -15.10
C GLU A 337 15.04 1.97 -16.08
N VAL A 338 16.14 1.89 -16.83
CA VAL A 338 16.41 0.85 -17.83
C VAL A 338 17.65 0.08 -17.40
N ARG A 339 17.52 -1.21 -17.10
CA ARG A 339 18.68 -2.04 -16.73
C ARG A 339 19.66 -2.25 -17.89
N GLY A 340 19.13 -2.43 -19.11
CA GLY A 340 19.90 -2.60 -20.33
C GLY A 340 20.25 -1.27 -21.00
N VAL A 341 20.09 -1.24 -22.33
CA VAL A 341 20.37 -0.07 -23.17
C VAL A 341 19.10 0.75 -23.36
N LEU A 342 19.16 2.05 -23.11
CA LEU A 342 18.17 3.01 -23.59
C LEU A 342 18.61 3.52 -24.96
N ALA A 343 17.96 3.03 -26.01
CA ALA A 343 18.22 3.40 -27.40
C ALA A 343 17.10 4.32 -27.93
N ALA A 344 17.47 5.54 -28.35
CA ALA A 344 16.52 6.49 -28.94
C ALA A 344 17.16 7.47 -29.95
N ASP A 345 16.37 7.95 -30.92
CA ASP A 345 16.81 9.08 -31.75
C ASP A 345 16.87 10.35 -30.90
N THR A 346 15.82 10.60 -30.11
CA THR A 346 15.75 11.76 -29.20
C THR A 346 15.28 11.34 -27.81
N LEU A 347 15.99 11.79 -26.77
CA LEU A 347 15.59 11.73 -25.36
C LEU A 347 15.40 13.15 -24.82
N THR A 348 14.18 13.49 -24.43
CA THR A 348 13.89 14.73 -23.71
C THR A 348 13.62 14.42 -22.23
N VAL A 349 14.31 15.10 -21.34
CA VAL A 349 14.15 15.00 -19.90
C VAL A 349 13.79 16.38 -19.35
N ASP A 350 12.62 16.52 -18.73
CA ASP A 350 12.18 17.76 -18.08
C ASP A 350 11.81 17.46 -16.63
N LYS A 351 12.72 17.83 -15.71
CA LYS A 351 12.58 17.60 -14.26
C LYS A 351 12.29 16.14 -13.86
N HIS A 352 12.70 15.17 -14.67
CA HIS A 352 12.49 13.73 -14.44
C HIS A 352 13.81 13.00 -14.22
N GLN A 353 13.82 11.91 -13.45
CA GLN A 353 15.04 11.10 -13.29
C GLN A 353 15.11 10.02 -14.38
N VAL A 354 16.22 9.95 -15.12
CA VAL A 354 16.42 8.89 -16.13
C VAL A 354 17.75 8.17 -15.87
N LYS A 355 17.68 6.86 -15.67
CA LYS A 355 18.83 5.98 -15.49
C LYS A 355 18.80 4.86 -16.52
N ALA A 356 19.95 4.56 -17.11
CA ALA A 356 20.11 3.42 -17.99
C ALA A 356 21.44 2.72 -17.70
N GLY A 357 21.52 1.39 -17.85
CA GLY A 357 22.80 0.67 -17.82
C GLY A 357 23.75 1.18 -18.91
N ARG A 358 23.19 1.54 -20.07
CA ARG A 358 23.88 2.27 -21.13
C ARG A 358 22.90 3.16 -21.88
N PHE A 359 23.36 4.34 -22.30
CA PHE A 359 22.64 5.20 -23.23
C PHE A 359 23.18 5.00 -24.66
N ASP A 360 22.27 4.81 -25.61
CA ASP A 360 22.51 4.83 -27.05
C ASP A 360 21.53 5.82 -27.70
N VAL A 361 21.71 7.09 -27.36
CA VAL A 361 20.80 8.18 -27.73
C VAL A 361 21.52 9.12 -28.69
N LYS A 362 20.90 9.46 -29.83
CA LYS A 362 21.51 10.38 -30.81
C LYS A 362 21.44 11.84 -30.34
N GLU A 363 20.31 12.27 -29.79
CA GLU A 363 20.10 13.61 -29.25
C GLU A 363 19.49 13.54 -27.84
N ARG A 364 20.13 14.19 -26.86
CA ARG A 364 19.62 14.30 -25.50
C ARG A 364 19.39 15.77 -25.14
N VAL A 365 18.19 16.09 -24.69
CA VAL A 365 17.76 17.42 -24.27
C VAL A 365 17.30 17.36 -22.82
N ASP A 366 18.07 17.96 -21.91
CA ASP A 366 17.70 18.11 -20.50
C ASP A 366 17.16 19.55 -20.28
N LYS A 367 15.95 19.68 -19.70
CA LYS A 367 15.20 20.94 -19.50
C LYS A 367 14.95 21.24 -18.02
#